data_AF-A0A7M2WRI3-F1
#
_entry.id   AF-A0A7M2WRI3-F1
#
_cell.length_a   1.000
_cell.length_b   1.000
_cell.length_c   1.000
_cell.angle_alpha   90.00
_cell.angle_beta   90.00
_cell.angle_gamma   90.00
#
_symmetry.space_group_name_H-M   'P 1'
#
loop_
_entity.id
_entity.type
_entity.pdbx_description
1 polymer ?
#
loop_
_entity_poly.entity_id
_entity_poly.type
_entity_poly.pdbx_seq_one_letter_code
_entity_poly.pdbx_strand_id
1 'polypeptide(L)'
;MNDWDDAERRVERAQELFEQQRWSEALEELRAATNINPYNAAWYFNIGLTLDEMDRFDEAIDAYRRALEIEPNDLHAMTHIGADLRRLGRLDESIATFERIEAVDPSYEPSYCNRILAYAEIGDHQRAEEMFYTARLFKDQCPDCYHNLGLSLLERGNLDKAVWCFRKAAELDESFPQIELRIAESLWQKGELEAARQHYLMSLRKEPGNTDTLLDLGELLIEMGRVDEAGEKFHRAIELAPERPAGYFHYGQWLLRHGAASAGLASAASADANGFRIGAFSERTAFAHDRAADAFRRVLALDPTFAGAHLRLAGIHHSRGERTLARKHLRAEMLLRPHNPQILLELSNLLIDTGLSRASIACLKRLVSLDPDHADGWQNLAVAQFLCDRFEDGIESCRRCLAVDPKHVMAVYNLALAYERLRKYEQATYWVEEGLRLDPRDASLQRLELRIRVLRWKDWLGRALKNLLFPTPTGAVQGVRHLWRGRKH
;
A
#
# COMPACT_ATOMS: atom_id res chain seq x y z
N MET A 1 53.92 -8.85 28.57
CA MET A 1 52.49 -8.55 28.50
C MET A 1 51.77 -9.86 28.63
N ASN A 2 50.88 -9.96 29.60
CA ASN A 2 50.04 -11.14 29.79
C ASN A 2 49.01 -11.19 28.63
N ASP A 3 48.62 -12.37 28.18
CA ASP A 3 47.62 -12.52 27.10
C ASP A 3 46.30 -11.82 27.49
N TRP A 4 45.99 -11.79 28.78
CA TRP A 4 44.86 -11.05 29.36
C TRP A 4 44.94 -9.53 29.13
N ASP A 5 46.11 -8.92 29.35
CA ASP A 5 46.31 -7.48 29.11
C ASP A 5 46.19 -7.15 27.60
N ASP A 6 46.48 -8.13 26.73
CA ASP A 6 46.29 -7.95 25.29
C ASP A 6 44.82 -7.95 24.90
N ALA A 7 44.04 -8.86 25.47
CA ALA A 7 42.59 -8.91 25.24
C ALA A 7 41.90 -7.63 25.71
N GLU A 8 42.25 -7.09 26.89
CA GLU A 8 41.69 -5.84 27.39
C GLU A 8 42.02 -4.64 26.47
N ARG A 9 43.28 -4.50 26.05
CA ARG A 9 43.67 -3.44 25.08
C ARG A 9 42.91 -3.52 23.77
N ARG A 10 42.59 -4.74 23.31
CA ARG A 10 41.80 -4.94 22.08
C ARG A 10 40.36 -4.47 22.25
N VAL A 11 39.76 -4.70 23.41
CA VAL A 11 38.40 -4.22 23.71
C VAL A 11 38.36 -2.70 23.83
N GLU A 12 39.36 -2.09 24.49
CA GLU A 12 39.49 -0.63 24.54
C GLU A 12 39.60 -0.03 23.13
N ARG A 13 40.47 -0.60 22.29
CA ARG A 13 40.60 -0.19 20.89
C ARG A 13 39.30 -0.40 20.10
N ALA A 14 38.58 -1.49 20.35
CA ALA A 14 37.30 -1.73 19.71
C ALA A 14 36.26 -0.67 20.08
N GLN A 15 36.24 -0.23 21.34
CA GLN A 15 35.36 0.85 21.78
C GLN A 15 35.69 2.17 21.06
N GLU A 16 36.98 2.54 20.95
CA GLU A 16 37.39 3.72 20.18
C GLU A 16 36.98 3.64 18.71
N LEU A 17 37.10 2.46 18.10
CA LEU A 17 36.68 2.21 16.72
C LEU A 17 35.15 2.28 16.57
N PHE A 18 34.40 1.78 17.54
CA PHE A 18 32.94 1.85 17.59
C PHE A 18 32.48 3.31 17.65
N GLU A 19 33.08 4.13 18.51
CA GLU A 19 32.79 5.58 18.60
C GLU A 19 33.13 6.32 17.29
N GLN A 20 34.12 5.85 16.54
CA GLN A 20 34.47 6.33 15.20
C GLN A 20 33.56 5.77 14.08
N GLN A 21 32.52 5.00 14.41
CA GLN A 21 31.63 4.30 13.47
C GLN A 21 32.35 3.31 12.55
N ARG A 22 33.53 2.83 12.95
CA ARG A 22 34.32 1.82 12.23
C ARG A 22 33.95 0.43 12.74
N TRP A 23 32.65 0.10 12.66
CA TRP A 23 32.05 -1.07 13.29
C TRP A 23 32.67 -2.40 12.86
N SER A 24 33.03 -2.54 11.59
CA SER A 24 33.69 -3.76 11.08
C SER A 24 35.04 -4.02 11.78
N GLU A 25 35.85 -2.97 11.98
CA GLU A 25 37.15 -3.10 12.64
C GLU A 25 37.00 -3.28 14.15
N ALA A 26 36.01 -2.61 14.77
CA ALA A 26 35.66 -2.84 16.17
C ALA A 26 35.27 -4.30 16.42
N LEU A 27 34.45 -4.87 15.53
CA LEU A 27 34.03 -6.27 15.60
C LEU A 27 35.21 -7.24 15.48
N GLU A 28 36.19 -6.96 14.61
CA GLU A 28 37.39 -7.78 14.48
C GLU A 28 38.23 -7.79 15.77
N GLU A 29 38.43 -6.62 16.39
CA GLU A 29 39.18 -6.50 17.65
C GLU A 29 38.44 -7.19 18.81
N LEU A 30 37.11 -7.07 18.90
CA LEU A 30 36.31 -7.78 19.90
C LEU A 30 36.38 -9.30 19.72
N ARG A 31 36.29 -9.80 18.48
CA ARG A 31 36.44 -11.23 18.18
C ARG A 31 37.84 -11.73 18.56
N ALA A 32 38.88 -10.95 18.27
CA ALA A 32 40.24 -11.26 18.69
C ALA A 32 40.37 -11.32 20.23
N ALA A 33 39.74 -10.39 20.97
CA ALA A 33 39.73 -10.41 22.43
C ALA A 33 39.03 -11.66 22.98
N THR A 34 37.84 -12.01 22.47
CA THR A 34 37.10 -13.21 22.93
C THR A 34 37.79 -14.53 22.58
N ASN A 35 38.63 -14.58 21.54
CA ASN A 35 39.47 -15.75 21.24
C ASN A 35 40.56 -15.96 22.30
N ILE A 36 41.03 -14.88 22.95
CA ILE A 36 42.02 -14.95 24.02
C ILE A 36 41.35 -15.30 25.36
N ASN A 37 40.23 -14.64 25.67
CA ASN A 37 39.42 -14.95 26.84
C ASN A 37 37.93 -15.06 26.48
N PRO A 38 37.39 -16.30 26.43
CA PRO A 38 36.01 -16.56 26.03
C PRO A 38 35.00 -16.51 27.19
N TYR A 39 35.38 -16.06 28.38
CA TYR A 39 34.51 -16.09 29.57
C TYR A 39 34.09 -14.70 30.08
N ASN A 40 34.17 -13.68 29.23
CA ASN A 40 33.72 -12.32 29.58
C ASN A 40 32.41 -11.98 28.86
N ALA A 41 31.31 -11.91 29.62
CA ALA A 41 29.98 -11.62 29.09
C ALA A 41 29.89 -10.24 28.41
N ALA A 42 30.51 -9.21 29.01
CA ALA A 42 30.49 -7.84 28.50
C ALA A 42 31.12 -7.73 27.11
N TRP A 43 32.12 -8.55 26.79
CA TRP A 43 32.75 -8.54 25.46
C TRP A 43 31.83 -9.12 24.40
N TYR A 44 31.11 -10.21 24.71
CA TYR A 44 30.07 -10.73 23.82
C TYR A 44 28.89 -9.78 23.69
N PHE A 45 28.50 -9.09 24.75
CA PHE A 45 27.50 -8.03 24.70
C PHE A 45 27.93 -6.90 23.75
N ASN A 46 29.19 -6.43 23.84
CA ASN A 46 29.73 -5.42 22.92
C ASN A 46 29.84 -5.93 21.47
N ILE A 47 30.09 -7.22 21.24
CA ILE A 47 29.99 -7.83 19.90
C ILE A 47 28.56 -7.72 19.39
N GLY A 48 27.56 -8.03 20.22
CA GLY A 48 26.15 -7.86 19.89
C GLY A 48 25.82 -6.42 19.49
N LEU A 49 26.20 -5.44 20.32
CA LEU A 49 25.96 -4.02 20.03
C LEU A 49 26.62 -3.57 18.72
N THR A 50 27.84 -4.04 18.45
CA THR A 50 28.55 -3.72 17.21
C THR A 50 27.86 -4.33 15.99
N LEU A 51 27.27 -5.52 16.13
CA LEU A 51 26.51 -6.16 15.07
C LEU A 51 25.13 -5.49 14.85
N ASP A 52 24.51 -4.97 15.90
CA ASP A 52 23.26 -4.19 15.80
C ASP A 52 23.46 -2.92 14.98
N GLU A 53 24.54 -2.17 15.22
CA GLU A 53 24.89 -0.96 14.41
C GLU A 53 25.19 -1.30 12.94
N MET A 54 25.48 -2.57 12.64
CA MET A 54 25.70 -3.07 11.28
C MET A 54 24.44 -3.72 10.67
N ASP A 55 23.28 -3.64 11.33
CA ASP A 55 22.03 -4.31 10.97
C ASP A 55 22.14 -5.86 10.83
N ARG A 56 23.10 -6.48 11.53
CA ARG A 56 23.36 -7.94 11.50
C ARG A 56 22.69 -8.64 12.68
N PHE A 57 21.38 -8.45 12.81
CA PHE A 57 20.57 -8.85 13.97
C PHE A 57 20.65 -10.34 14.35
N ASP A 58 20.65 -11.27 13.38
CA ASP A 58 20.76 -12.71 13.71
C ASP A 58 22.11 -13.03 14.39
N GLU A 59 23.22 -12.44 13.91
CA GLU A 59 24.53 -12.63 14.54
C GLU A 59 24.63 -11.90 15.88
N ALA A 60 23.97 -10.74 16.03
CA ALA A 60 23.90 -10.01 17.28
C ALA A 60 23.21 -10.83 18.36
N ILE A 61 22.05 -11.43 18.04
CA ILE A 61 21.31 -12.34 18.93
C ILE A 61 22.19 -13.50 19.39
N ASP A 62 22.98 -14.10 18.51
CA ASP A 62 23.91 -15.17 18.89
C ASP A 62 25.00 -14.68 19.85
N ALA A 63 25.55 -13.49 19.64
CA ALA A 63 26.51 -12.88 20.55
C ALA A 63 25.90 -12.58 21.92
N TYR A 64 24.71 -11.99 21.98
CA TYR A 64 24.00 -11.75 23.25
C TYR A 64 23.65 -13.06 23.96
N ARG A 65 23.29 -14.12 23.22
CA ARG A 65 23.07 -15.45 23.81
C ARG A 65 24.35 -16.00 24.43
N ARG A 66 25.53 -15.78 23.83
CA ARG A 66 26.82 -16.13 24.46
C ARG A 66 27.08 -15.32 25.72
N ALA A 67 26.74 -14.03 25.74
CA ALA A 67 26.79 -13.25 26.98
C ALA A 67 25.89 -13.86 28.06
N LEU A 68 24.67 -14.27 27.71
CA LEU A 68 23.72 -14.93 28.63
C LEU A 68 24.11 -16.36 29.04
N GLU A 69 24.93 -17.07 28.27
CA GLU A 69 25.50 -18.36 28.72
C GLU A 69 26.47 -18.15 29.89
N ILE A 70 27.13 -16.98 29.96
CA ILE A 70 28.07 -16.60 31.01
C ILE A 70 27.33 -15.91 32.17
N GLU A 71 26.41 -14.98 31.86
CA GLU A 71 25.59 -14.22 32.81
C GLU A 71 24.07 -14.40 32.52
N PRO A 72 23.41 -15.44 33.04
CA PRO A 72 22.07 -15.86 32.61
C PRO A 72 20.90 -14.90 32.83
N ASN A 73 21.10 -13.85 33.62
CA ASN A 73 20.05 -12.90 34.02
C ASN A 73 20.40 -11.46 33.65
N ASP A 74 21.29 -11.24 32.67
CA ASP A 74 21.54 -9.91 32.14
C ASP A 74 20.31 -9.40 31.35
N LEU A 75 19.54 -8.52 31.99
CA LEU A 75 18.33 -7.94 31.42
C LEU A 75 18.62 -7.07 30.19
N HIS A 76 19.81 -6.47 30.10
CA HIS A 76 20.20 -5.67 28.93
C HIS A 76 20.38 -6.58 27.72
N ALA A 77 21.18 -7.64 27.84
CA ALA A 77 21.35 -8.63 26.77
C ALA A 77 19.99 -9.24 26.32
N MET A 78 19.11 -9.57 27.27
CA MET A 78 17.77 -10.05 26.94
C MET A 78 16.91 -9.00 26.22
N THR A 79 17.03 -7.72 26.59
CA THR A 79 16.28 -6.63 25.95
C THR A 79 16.70 -6.47 24.49
N HIS A 80 18.01 -6.50 24.22
CA HIS A 80 18.55 -6.43 22.87
C HIS A 80 18.09 -7.63 22.02
N ILE A 81 18.20 -8.87 22.54
CA ILE A 81 17.67 -10.06 21.85
C ILE A 81 16.19 -9.88 21.49
N GLY A 82 15.36 -9.43 22.45
CA GLY A 82 13.94 -9.20 22.20
C GLY A 82 13.70 -8.14 21.12
N ALA A 83 14.45 -7.04 21.13
CA ALA A 83 14.34 -5.97 20.14
C ALA A 83 14.79 -6.43 18.74
N ASP A 84 15.84 -7.23 18.63
CA ASP A 84 16.36 -7.75 17.36
C ASP A 84 15.47 -8.83 16.77
N LEU A 85 14.91 -9.71 17.61
CA LEU A 85 13.87 -10.65 17.19
C LEU A 85 12.66 -9.91 16.62
N ARG A 86 12.27 -8.78 17.22
CA ARG A 86 11.21 -7.92 16.70
C ARG A 86 11.59 -7.32 15.33
N ARG A 87 12.79 -6.76 15.19
CA ARG A 87 13.29 -6.21 13.91
C ARG A 87 13.34 -7.25 12.79
N LEU A 88 13.59 -8.52 13.13
CA LEU A 88 13.55 -9.66 12.21
C LEU A 88 12.12 -10.17 11.91
N GLY A 89 11.08 -9.60 12.53
CA GLY A 89 9.70 -10.04 12.40
C GLY A 89 9.37 -11.33 13.19
N ARG A 90 10.27 -11.80 14.05
CA ARG A 90 10.10 -12.97 14.92
C ARG A 90 9.38 -12.56 16.22
N LEU A 91 8.17 -12.01 16.05
CA LEU A 91 7.42 -11.33 17.12
C LEU A 91 7.07 -12.25 18.30
N ASP A 92 6.72 -13.51 18.05
CA ASP A 92 6.42 -14.47 19.13
C ASP A 92 7.63 -14.75 20.03
N GLU A 93 8.82 -14.91 19.43
CA GLU A 93 10.06 -15.13 20.19
C GLU A 93 10.51 -13.86 20.93
N SER A 94 10.26 -12.69 20.34
CA SER A 94 10.48 -11.40 20.98
C SER A 94 9.63 -11.26 22.25
N ILE A 95 8.32 -11.52 22.16
CA ILE A 95 7.38 -11.47 23.29
C ILE A 95 7.81 -12.45 24.39
N ALA A 96 8.14 -13.70 24.03
CA ALA A 96 8.60 -14.70 25.00
C ALA A 96 9.90 -14.28 25.72
N THR A 97 10.80 -13.57 25.02
CA THR A 97 12.03 -13.03 25.62
C THR A 97 11.70 -11.97 26.67
N PHE A 98 10.77 -11.05 26.38
CA PHE A 98 10.36 -10.02 27.33
C PHE A 98 9.53 -10.58 28.51
N GLU A 99 8.72 -11.61 28.29
CA GLU A 99 8.05 -12.35 29.38
C GLU A 99 9.06 -12.99 30.35
N ARG A 100 10.19 -13.48 29.82
CA ARG A 100 11.29 -13.97 30.65
C ARG A 100 11.94 -12.82 31.44
N ILE A 101 12.09 -11.62 30.87
CA ILE A 101 12.59 -10.44 31.60
C ILE A 101 11.66 -10.12 32.77
N GLU A 102 10.35 -10.09 32.56
CA GLU A 102 9.37 -9.85 33.62
C GLU A 102 9.46 -10.90 34.74
N ALA A 103 9.71 -12.16 34.40
CA ALA A 103 9.90 -13.22 35.39
C ALA A 103 11.16 -13.05 36.25
N VAL A 104 12.20 -12.39 35.72
CA VAL A 104 13.45 -12.09 36.45
C VAL A 104 13.31 -10.80 37.26
N ASP A 105 12.81 -9.74 36.64
CA ASP A 105 12.51 -8.45 37.28
C ASP A 105 11.20 -7.86 36.75
N PRO A 106 10.10 -7.97 37.51
CA PRO A 106 8.80 -7.39 37.13
C PRO A 106 8.81 -5.86 37.05
N SER A 107 9.81 -5.17 37.61
CA SER A 107 9.89 -3.70 37.60
C SER A 107 10.73 -3.14 36.46
N TYR A 108 11.34 -4.01 35.64
CA TYR A 108 12.22 -3.61 34.55
C TYR A 108 11.43 -3.02 33.38
N GLU A 109 11.36 -1.69 33.37
CA GLU A 109 10.51 -0.92 32.47
C GLU A 109 10.71 -1.19 30.96
N PRO A 110 11.94 -1.33 30.41
CA PRO A 110 12.11 -1.57 28.98
C PRO A 110 11.40 -2.83 28.46
N SER A 111 11.14 -3.83 29.33
CA SER A 111 10.36 -5.01 28.95
C SER A 111 8.92 -4.63 28.54
N TYR A 112 8.26 -3.78 29.32
CA TYR A 112 6.90 -3.34 29.05
C TYR A 112 6.83 -2.51 27.77
N CYS A 113 7.75 -1.55 27.59
CA CYS A 113 7.81 -0.71 26.41
C CYS A 113 7.94 -1.52 25.12
N ASN A 114 8.87 -2.48 25.10
CA ASN A 114 9.10 -3.29 23.92
C ASN A 114 7.97 -4.31 23.68
N ARG A 115 7.28 -4.80 24.72
CA ARG A 115 6.10 -5.66 24.56
C ARG A 115 4.90 -4.92 24.00
N ILE A 116 4.64 -3.69 24.44
CA ILE A 116 3.57 -2.85 23.85
C ILE A 116 3.82 -2.71 22.35
N LEU A 117 5.07 -2.44 21.96
CA LEU A 117 5.46 -2.32 20.55
C LEU A 117 5.34 -3.64 19.79
N ALA A 118 5.82 -4.76 20.35
CA ALA A 118 5.69 -6.08 19.72
C ALA A 118 4.23 -6.53 19.56
N TYR A 119 3.37 -6.25 20.55
CA TYR A 119 1.92 -6.51 20.44
C TYR A 119 1.24 -5.59 19.43
N ALA A 120 1.70 -4.35 19.28
CA ALA A 120 1.21 -3.46 18.22
C ALA A 120 1.52 -4.05 16.83
N GLU A 121 2.79 -4.42 16.61
CA GLU A 121 3.26 -4.94 15.31
C GLU A 121 2.65 -6.28 14.91
N ILE A 122 2.31 -7.14 15.87
CA ILE A 122 1.59 -8.40 15.59
C ILE A 122 0.09 -8.17 15.32
N GLY A 123 -0.41 -6.95 15.55
CA GLY A 123 -1.82 -6.58 15.43
C GLY A 123 -2.68 -6.91 16.66
N ASP A 124 -2.07 -7.36 17.76
CA ASP A 124 -2.75 -7.61 19.04
C ASP A 124 -2.85 -6.33 19.88
N HIS A 125 -3.58 -5.35 19.32
CA HIS A 125 -3.75 -4.03 19.94
C HIS A 125 -4.44 -4.07 21.31
N GLN A 126 -5.19 -5.14 21.61
CA GLN A 126 -5.79 -5.32 22.92
C GLN A 126 -4.71 -5.60 23.97
N ARG A 127 -3.80 -6.55 23.71
CA ARG A 127 -2.69 -6.82 24.63
C ARG A 127 -1.72 -5.66 24.73
N ALA A 128 -1.53 -4.88 23.66
CA ALA A 128 -0.75 -3.65 23.72
C ALA A 128 -1.33 -2.66 24.76
N GLU A 129 -2.65 -2.46 24.75
CA GLU A 129 -3.34 -1.59 25.72
C GLU A 129 -3.33 -2.16 27.15
N GLU A 130 -3.55 -3.46 27.32
CA GLU A 130 -3.44 -4.15 28.62
C GLU A 130 -2.02 -4.04 29.21
N MET A 131 -1.00 -4.23 28.37
CA MET A 131 0.40 -4.12 28.76
C MET A 131 0.76 -2.69 29.15
N PHE A 132 0.23 -1.69 28.46
CA PHE A 132 0.37 -0.28 28.84
C PHE A 132 -0.17 0.01 30.24
N TYR A 133 -1.38 -0.47 30.58
CA TYR A 133 -1.92 -0.27 31.92
C TYR A 133 -1.12 -1.03 32.99
N THR A 134 -0.60 -2.21 32.64
CA THR A 134 0.31 -2.96 33.53
C THR A 134 1.60 -2.19 33.80
N ALA A 135 2.23 -1.64 32.76
CA ALA A 135 3.45 -0.84 32.87
C ALA A 135 3.28 0.32 33.87
N ARG A 136 2.11 0.97 33.84
CA ARG A 136 1.78 2.09 34.73
C ARG A 136 1.66 1.73 36.21
N LEU A 137 1.46 0.45 36.55
CA LEU A 137 1.49 0.00 37.94
C LEU A 137 2.90 0.10 38.54
N PHE A 138 3.93 0.00 37.71
CA PHE A 138 5.34 0.05 38.13
C PHE A 138 5.98 1.42 37.85
N LYS A 139 5.69 2.01 36.69
CA LYS A 139 6.14 3.36 36.29
C LYS A 139 4.99 4.11 35.63
N ASP A 140 4.31 4.97 36.40
CA ASP A 140 3.11 5.70 35.93
C ASP A 140 3.39 6.67 34.76
N GLN A 141 4.63 7.17 34.65
CA GLN A 141 5.05 8.13 33.63
C GLN A 141 6.23 7.56 32.83
N CYS A 142 5.92 6.87 31.73
CA CYS A 142 6.90 6.39 30.77
C CYS A 142 6.61 6.95 29.37
N PRO A 143 7.43 7.88 28.84
CA PRO A 143 7.26 8.43 27.48
C PRO A 143 7.15 7.35 26.40
N ASP A 144 8.03 6.34 26.45
CA ASP A 144 8.06 5.24 25.49
C ASP A 144 6.79 4.38 25.52
N CYS A 145 6.22 4.12 26.70
CA CYS A 145 4.93 3.43 26.82
C CYS A 145 3.81 4.21 26.13
N TYR A 146 3.74 5.53 26.34
CA TYR A 146 2.75 6.38 25.68
C TYR A 146 2.96 6.41 24.17
N HIS A 147 4.21 6.59 23.72
CA HIS A 147 4.53 6.57 22.30
C HIS A 147 4.14 5.24 21.64
N ASN A 148 4.54 4.11 22.21
CA ASN A 148 4.26 2.78 21.64
C ASN A 148 2.76 2.44 21.67
N LEU A 149 2.03 2.86 22.71
CA LEU A 149 0.56 2.77 22.70
C LEU A 149 -0.04 3.67 21.62
N GLY A 150 0.50 4.87 21.43
CA GLY A 150 0.10 5.79 20.37
C GLY A 150 0.23 5.17 18.98
N LEU A 151 1.33 4.46 18.71
CA LEU A 151 1.52 3.71 17.46
C LEU A 151 0.44 2.63 17.29
N SER A 152 0.18 1.82 18.32
CA SER A 152 -0.88 0.81 18.27
C SER A 152 -2.26 1.41 18.02
N LEU A 153 -2.55 2.58 18.59
CA LEU A 153 -3.84 3.26 18.42
C LEU A 153 -3.98 3.89 17.03
N LEU A 154 -2.88 4.40 16.47
CA LEU A 154 -2.81 4.95 15.13
C LEU A 154 -3.13 3.86 14.09
N GLU A 155 -2.50 2.68 14.19
CA GLU A 155 -2.77 1.54 13.31
C GLU A 155 -4.23 1.05 13.40
N ARG A 156 -4.81 1.09 14.60
CA ARG A 156 -6.23 0.78 14.83
C ARG A 156 -7.20 1.88 14.32
N GLY A 157 -6.68 3.01 13.84
CA GLY A 157 -7.45 4.15 13.38
C GLY A 157 -8.08 4.99 14.52
N ASN A 158 -7.65 4.81 15.77
CA ASN A 158 -8.11 5.59 16.91
C ASN A 158 -7.26 6.87 17.06
N LEU A 159 -7.42 7.77 16.09
CA LEU A 159 -6.55 8.93 15.89
C LEU A 159 -6.56 9.90 17.08
N ASP A 160 -7.71 10.12 17.71
CA ASP A 160 -7.82 11.01 18.86
C ASP A 160 -6.98 10.55 20.05
N LYS A 161 -7.07 9.26 20.39
CA LYS A 161 -6.27 8.70 21.49
C LYS A 161 -4.79 8.60 21.10
N ALA A 162 -4.47 8.31 19.84
CA ALA A 162 -3.09 8.29 19.36
C ALA A 162 -2.41 9.67 19.54
N VAL A 163 -3.05 10.74 19.05
CA VAL A 163 -2.57 12.12 19.23
C VAL A 163 -2.41 12.48 20.70
N TRP A 164 -3.37 12.09 21.55
CA TRP A 164 -3.24 12.31 23.00
C TRP A 164 -2.02 11.60 23.59
N CYS A 165 -1.79 10.33 23.23
CA CYS A 165 -0.63 9.57 23.71
C CYS A 165 0.70 10.21 23.25
N PHE A 166 0.80 10.61 21.98
CA PHE A 166 2.01 11.26 21.47
C PHE A 166 2.26 12.62 22.14
N ARG A 167 1.22 13.41 22.40
CA ARG A 167 1.34 14.65 23.17
C ARG A 167 1.79 14.38 24.60
N LYS A 168 1.29 13.31 25.24
CA LYS A 168 1.75 12.92 26.58
C LYS A 168 3.21 12.49 26.58
N ALA A 169 3.67 11.75 25.58
CA ALA A 169 5.08 11.42 25.44
C ALA A 169 5.94 12.70 25.29
N ALA A 170 5.52 13.65 24.45
CA ALA A 170 6.21 14.94 24.27
C ALA A 170 6.19 15.83 25.53
N GLU A 171 5.14 15.76 26.34
CA GLU A 171 5.06 16.47 27.63
C GLU A 171 6.03 15.89 28.68
N LEU A 172 6.22 14.57 28.66
CA LEU A 172 7.11 13.87 29.58
C LEU A 172 8.59 13.96 29.16
N ASP A 173 8.84 13.98 27.85
CA ASP A 173 10.17 14.18 27.26
C ASP A 173 10.08 15.11 26.04
N GLU A 174 10.51 16.36 26.20
CA GLU A 174 10.52 17.37 25.13
C GLU A 174 11.47 17.01 23.98
N SER A 175 12.49 16.19 24.27
CA SER A 175 13.47 15.69 23.33
C SER A 175 13.09 14.36 22.69
N PHE A 176 11.88 13.86 22.95
CA PHE A 176 11.44 12.56 22.43
C PHE A 176 11.59 12.52 20.89
N PRO A 177 12.32 11.53 20.36
CA PRO A 177 12.64 11.49 18.93
C PRO A 177 11.38 11.42 18.05
N GLN A 178 11.37 12.21 16.98
CA GLN A 178 10.33 12.17 15.93
C GLN A 178 8.88 12.32 16.43
N ILE A 179 8.65 12.82 17.66
CA ILE A 179 7.30 12.88 18.23
C ILE A 179 6.37 13.82 17.46
N GLU A 180 6.93 14.94 16.95
CA GLU A 180 6.21 15.90 16.14
C GLU A 180 5.74 15.29 14.81
N LEU A 181 6.55 14.39 14.23
CA LEU A 181 6.19 13.67 13.01
C LEU A 181 4.98 12.77 13.25
N ARG A 182 5.00 11.99 14.34
CA ARG A 182 3.88 11.10 14.73
C ARG A 182 2.58 11.85 14.99
N ILE A 183 2.67 13.02 15.64
CA ILE A 183 1.50 13.89 15.84
C ILE A 183 0.99 14.42 14.49
N ALA A 184 1.90 14.85 13.60
CA ALA A 184 1.54 15.37 12.29
C ALA A 184 0.83 14.31 11.42
N GLU A 185 1.39 13.10 11.33
CA GLU A 185 0.82 11.95 10.61
C GLU A 185 -0.60 11.62 11.11
N SER A 186 -0.76 11.55 12.44
CA SER A 186 -2.05 11.23 13.07
C SER A 186 -3.11 12.31 12.80
N LEU A 187 -2.72 13.58 12.85
CA LEU A 187 -3.60 14.70 12.54
C LEU A 187 -3.95 14.78 11.06
N TRP A 188 -3.01 14.42 10.18
CA TRP A 188 -3.25 14.36 8.74
C TRP A 188 -4.28 13.28 8.42
N GLN A 189 -4.12 12.06 8.94
CA GLN A 189 -5.11 10.99 8.76
C GLN A 189 -6.49 11.35 9.32
N LYS A 190 -6.54 12.22 10.34
CA LYS A 190 -7.79 12.74 10.91
C LYS A 190 -8.46 13.81 10.04
N GLY A 191 -7.73 14.38 9.09
CA GLY A 191 -8.17 15.50 8.25
C GLY A 191 -7.93 16.88 8.87
N GLU A 192 -7.20 16.98 9.98
CA GLU A 192 -6.83 18.26 10.61
C GLU A 192 -5.59 18.86 9.93
N LEU A 193 -5.72 19.20 8.64
CA LEU A 193 -4.59 19.50 7.75
C LEU A 193 -3.69 20.65 8.23
N GLU A 194 -4.28 21.75 8.74
CA GLU A 194 -3.47 22.88 9.21
C GLU A 194 -2.72 22.55 10.50
N ALA A 195 -3.32 21.77 11.40
CA ALA A 195 -2.63 21.33 12.62
C ALA A 195 -1.48 20.37 12.28
N ALA A 196 -1.72 19.41 11.39
CA ALA A 196 -0.68 18.52 10.86
C ALA A 196 0.49 19.32 10.26
N ARG A 197 0.19 20.33 9.44
CA ARG A 197 1.20 21.22 8.84
C ARG A 197 2.07 21.89 9.91
N GLN A 198 1.49 22.40 11.00
CA GLN A 198 2.26 23.05 12.05
C GLN A 198 3.24 22.09 12.71
N HIS A 199 2.80 20.85 13.00
CA HIS A 199 3.66 19.82 13.58
C HIS A 199 4.76 19.35 12.62
N TYR A 200 4.47 19.20 11.32
CA TYR A 200 5.52 18.98 10.30
C TYR A 200 6.56 20.10 10.29
N LEU A 201 6.13 21.37 10.36
CA LEU A 201 7.06 22.50 10.42
C LEU A 201 7.87 22.52 11.71
N MET A 202 7.30 22.10 12.85
CA MET A 202 8.02 21.96 14.12
C MET A 202 9.09 20.87 14.02
N SER A 203 8.76 19.71 13.42
CA SER A 203 9.72 18.64 13.13
C SER A 203 10.90 19.15 12.28
N LEU A 204 10.60 19.83 11.18
CA LEU A 204 11.63 20.39 10.28
C LEU A 204 12.47 21.52 10.89
N ARG A 205 12.01 22.19 11.96
CA ARG A 205 12.85 23.13 12.70
C ARG A 205 13.93 22.41 13.50
N LYS A 206 13.61 21.23 14.04
CA LYS A 206 14.57 20.38 14.77
C LYS A 206 15.52 19.70 13.78
N GLU A 207 14.99 19.14 12.69
CA GLU A 207 15.75 18.41 11.67
C GLU A 207 15.45 18.94 10.25
N PRO A 208 16.08 20.05 9.82
CA PRO A 208 15.83 20.64 8.50
C PRO A 208 16.24 19.76 7.31
N GLY A 209 17.07 18.75 7.56
CA GLY A 209 17.58 17.80 6.57
C GLY A 209 16.72 16.56 6.37
N ASN A 210 15.64 16.39 7.15
CA ASN A 210 14.79 15.21 7.08
C ASN A 210 13.97 15.23 5.77
N THR A 211 14.44 14.47 4.77
CA THR A 211 13.85 14.47 3.43
C THR A 211 12.47 13.83 3.42
N ASP A 212 12.25 12.75 4.17
CA ASP A 212 10.94 12.08 4.24
C ASP A 212 9.87 13.03 4.81
N THR A 213 10.19 13.80 5.85
CA THR A 213 9.29 14.84 6.41
C THR A 213 8.98 15.95 5.38
N LEU A 214 9.95 16.32 4.52
CA LEU A 214 9.72 17.28 3.44
C LEU A 214 8.77 16.73 2.36
N LEU A 215 8.89 15.44 2.04
CA LEU A 215 8.02 14.77 1.08
C LEU A 215 6.59 14.70 1.62
N ASP A 216 6.41 14.23 2.86
CA ASP A 216 5.09 14.14 3.51
C ASP A 216 4.41 15.51 3.61
N LEU A 217 5.16 16.54 4.04
CA LEU A 217 4.63 17.90 4.07
C LEU A 217 4.25 18.40 2.66
N GLY A 218 5.03 18.04 1.64
CA GLY A 218 4.70 18.38 0.25
C GLY A 218 3.39 17.74 -0.21
N GLU A 219 3.15 16.48 0.16
CA GLU A 219 1.89 15.78 -0.15
C GLU A 219 0.69 16.39 0.59
N LEU A 220 0.84 16.66 1.90
CA LEU A 220 -0.15 17.37 2.69
C LEU A 220 -0.50 18.73 2.06
N LEU A 221 0.50 19.48 1.60
CA LEU A 221 0.30 20.78 0.95
C LEU A 221 -0.48 20.66 -0.38
N ILE A 222 -0.29 19.57 -1.14
CA ILE A 222 -1.12 19.31 -2.33
C ILE A 222 -2.58 19.10 -1.91
N GLU A 223 -2.85 18.33 -0.87
CA GLU A 223 -4.21 18.09 -0.36
C GLU A 223 -4.87 19.38 0.12
N MET A 224 -4.10 20.26 0.75
CA MET A 224 -4.55 21.60 1.15
C MET A 224 -4.75 22.56 -0.04
N GLY A 225 -4.46 22.14 -1.28
CA GLY A 225 -4.53 22.99 -2.47
C GLY A 225 -3.37 23.98 -2.63
N ARG A 226 -2.35 23.89 -1.78
CA ARG A 226 -1.17 24.77 -1.74
C ARG A 226 -0.06 24.23 -2.63
N VAL A 227 -0.40 24.07 -3.90
CA VAL A 227 0.42 23.34 -4.88
C VAL A 227 1.79 23.99 -5.07
N ASP A 228 1.90 25.31 -5.06
CA ASP A 228 3.19 25.99 -5.27
C ASP A 228 4.19 25.70 -4.14
N GLU A 229 3.74 25.77 -2.89
CA GLU A 229 4.59 25.46 -1.71
C GLU A 229 5.02 24.00 -1.68
N ALA A 230 4.16 23.07 -2.13
CA ALA A 230 4.52 21.67 -2.24
C ALA A 230 5.71 21.45 -3.19
N GLY A 231 5.73 22.17 -4.32
CA GLY A 231 6.82 22.11 -5.29
C GLY A 231 8.16 22.50 -4.68
N GLU A 232 8.18 23.52 -3.81
CA GLU A 232 9.39 23.94 -3.09
C GLU A 232 9.89 22.85 -2.14
N LYS A 233 8.99 22.13 -1.44
CA LYS A 233 9.38 21.04 -0.54
C LYS A 233 9.99 19.86 -1.28
N PHE A 234 9.38 19.45 -2.39
CA PHE A 234 9.94 18.38 -3.23
C PHE A 234 11.29 18.78 -3.84
N HIS A 235 11.43 20.02 -4.31
CA HIS A 235 12.71 20.52 -4.80
C HIS A 235 13.78 20.49 -3.71
N ARG A 236 13.45 20.95 -2.50
CA ARG A 236 14.37 20.92 -1.36
C ARG A 236 14.77 19.50 -0.97
N ALA A 237 13.85 18.55 -1.00
CA ALA A 237 14.16 17.14 -0.75
C ALA A 237 15.16 16.58 -1.77
N ILE A 238 15.02 16.94 -3.05
CA ILE A 238 15.97 16.55 -4.12
C ILE A 238 17.35 17.21 -3.92
N GLU A 239 17.40 18.47 -3.50
CA GLU A 239 18.67 19.15 -3.21
C GLU A 239 19.45 18.48 -2.07
N LEU A 240 18.74 18.04 -1.03
CA LEU A 240 19.33 17.42 0.15
C LEU A 240 19.77 15.97 -0.10
N ALA A 241 19.04 15.22 -0.92
CA ALA A 241 19.32 13.81 -1.23
C ALA A 241 19.11 13.51 -2.73
N PRO A 242 20.00 13.98 -3.62
CA PRO A 242 19.88 13.79 -5.08
C PRO A 242 20.03 12.34 -5.55
N GLU A 243 20.46 11.44 -4.68
CA GLU A 243 20.53 10.00 -4.89
C GLU A 243 19.24 9.26 -4.50
N ARG A 244 18.32 9.90 -3.76
CA ARG A 244 17.05 9.28 -3.36
C ARG A 244 15.98 9.40 -4.47
N PRO A 245 15.43 8.30 -4.99
CA PRO A 245 14.43 8.33 -6.05
C PRO A 245 13.10 8.97 -5.62
N ALA A 246 12.71 8.84 -4.35
CA ALA A 246 11.42 9.32 -3.85
C ALA A 246 11.19 10.81 -4.15
N GLY A 247 12.19 11.67 -3.93
CA GLY A 247 12.08 13.11 -4.20
C GLY A 247 11.73 13.43 -5.66
N TYR A 248 12.40 12.78 -6.62
CA TYR A 248 12.09 12.92 -8.04
C TYR A 248 10.71 12.37 -8.39
N PHE A 249 10.26 11.31 -7.72
CA PHE A 249 8.94 10.73 -7.95
C PHE A 249 7.82 11.68 -7.52
N HIS A 250 7.85 12.21 -6.29
CA HIS A 250 6.85 13.16 -5.82
C HIS A 250 6.91 14.47 -6.62
N TYR A 251 8.11 14.95 -6.97
CA TYR A 251 8.26 16.13 -7.84
C TYR A 251 7.66 15.91 -9.25
N GLY A 252 7.87 14.73 -9.84
CA GLY A 252 7.27 14.36 -11.12
C GLY A 252 5.74 14.30 -11.06
N GLN A 253 5.19 13.77 -9.97
CA GLN A 253 3.74 13.76 -9.75
C GLN A 253 3.18 15.17 -9.55
N TRP A 254 3.88 16.00 -8.79
CA TRP A 254 3.55 17.41 -8.61
C TRP A 254 3.50 18.14 -9.95
N LEU A 255 4.50 17.94 -10.83
CA LEU A 255 4.51 18.53 -12.18
C LEU A 255 3.29 18.12 -13.01
N LEU A 256 2.88 16.84 -12.96
CA LEU A 256 1.67 16.39 -13.66
C LEU A 256 0.40 17.06 -13.12
N ARG A 257 0.26 17.15 -11.79
CA ARG A 257 -0.91 17.77 -11.14
C ARG A 257 -0.96 19.29 -11.37
N HIS A 258 0.16 19.98 -11.18
CA HIS A 258 0.26 21.44 -11.37
C HIS A 258 0.06 21.83 -12.85
N GLY A 259 0.65 21.07 -13.78
CA GLY A 259 0.44 21.24 -15.22
C GLY A 259 -1.03 21.07 -15.62
N ALA A 260 -1.73 20.10 -15.03
CA ALA A 260 -3.16 19.88 -15.29
C ALA A 260 -4.06 20.94 -14.63
N ALA A 261 -3.77 21.36 -13.39
CA ALA A 261 -4.56 22.35 -12.65
C ALA A 261 -4.47 23.76 -13.25
N SER A 262 -3.26 24.18 -13.64
CA SER A 262 -3.03 25.45 -14.34
C SER A 262 -3.74 25.48 -15.70
N ALA A 263 -3.85 24.34 -16.36
CA ALA A 263 -4.63 24.17 -17.60
C ALA A 263 -6.15 24.25 -17.35
N GLY A 264 -6.67 23.57 -16.31
CA GLY A 264 -8.09 23.58 -15.96
C GLY A 264 -8.64 24.95 -15.52
N LEU A 265 -7.89 25.69 -14.70
CA LEU A 265 -8.26 27.06 -14.28
C LEU A 265 -8.28 28.04 -15.45
N ALA A 266 -7.35 27.91 -16.41
CA ALA A 266 -7.33 28.73 -17.61
C ALA A 266 -8.54 28.46 -18.52
N SER A 267 -9.03 27.22 -18.56
CA SER A 267 -10.22 26.83 -19.33
C SER A 267 -11.53 27.31 -18.69
N ALA A 268 -11.62 27.31 -17.35
CA ALA A 268 -12.82 27.75 -16.63
C ALA A 268 -13.00 29.29 -16.67
N ALA A 269 -11.89 30.04 -16.68
CA ALA A 269 -11.91 31.49 -16.84
C ALA A 269 -12.16 31.97 -18.29
N SER A 270 -12.26 31.06 -19.26
CA SER A 270 -12.26 31.38 -20.70
C SER A 270 -13.46 30.87 -21.48
N ALA A 271 -14.60 30.60 -20.82
CA ALA A 271 -15.84 30.28 -21.53
C ALA A 271 -16.30 31.38 -22.52
N ASP A 272 -15.64 32.55 -22.53
CA ASP A 272 -16.00 33.72 -23.35
C ASP A 272 -15.05 34.09 -24.52
N ALA A 273 -13.95 33.37 -24.83
CA ALA A 273 -13.10 33.76 -25.98
C ALA A 273 -12.35 32.62 -26.69
N ASN A 274 -12.54 32.55 -28.01
CA ASN A 274 -12.24 31.42 -28.91
C ASN A 274 -10.82 31.44 -29.52
N GLY A 275 -10.27 30.25 -29.85
CA GLY A 275 -9.28 30.01 -30.92
C GLY A 275 -7.79 30.17 -30.60
N PHE A 276 -7.32 31.37 -30.25
CA PHE A 276 -5.87 31.68 -30.25
C PHE A 276 -5.09 31.10 -29.04
N ARG A 277 -5.80 30.66 -27.99
CA ARG A 277 -5.21 30.25 -26.70
C ARG A 277 -5.06 28.73 -26.54
N ILE A 278 -5.64 27.93 -27.45
CA ILE A 278 -5.52 26.46 -27.46
C ILE A 278 -4.05 26.04 -27.71
N GLY A 279 -3.29 26.82 -28.50
CA GLY A 279 -1.86 26.59 -28.73
C GLY A 279 -1.01 26.75 -27.47
N ALA A 280 -1.13 27.88 -26.78
CA ALA A 280 -0.40 28.13 -25.52
C ALA A 280 -0.82 27.18 -24.37
N PHE A 281 -2.07 26.69 -24.40
CA PHE A 281 -2.60 25.67 -23.48
C PHE A 281 -1.91 24.32 -23.70
N SER A 282 -1.88 23.84 -24.95
CA SER A 282 -1.21 22.59 -25.32
C SER A 282 0.29 22.62 -24.99
N GLU A 283 0.94 23.76 -25.20
CA GLU A 283 2.37 23.95 -24.96
C GLU A 283 2.74 23.88 -23.47
N ARG A 284 1.96 24.48 -22.58
CA ARG A 284 2.22 24.44 -21.12
C ARG A 284 2.04 23.05 -20.53
N THR A 285 0.99 22.35 -20.92
CA THR A 285 0.77 20.95 -20.51
C THR A 285 1.84 20.02 -21.06
N ALA A 286 2.27 20.23 -22.32
CA ALA A 286 3.34 19.45 -22.92
C ALA A 286 4.66 19.64 -22.17
N PHE A 287 5.00 20.90 -21.84
CA PHE A 287 6.21 21.24 -21.08
C PHE A 287 6.23 20.61 -19.67
N ALA A 288 5.10 20.65 -18.96
CA ALA A 288 4.99 20.00 -17.66
C ALA A 288 5.15 18.48 -17.75
N HIS A 289 4.54 17.85 -18.78
CA HIS A 289 4.71 16.42 -19.05
C HIS A 289 6.15 16.05 -19.40
N ASP A 290 6.89 16.90 -20.12
CA ASP A 290 8.31 16.65 -20.45
C ASP A 290 9.18 16.65 -19.20
N ARG A 291 9.05 17.68 -18.36
CA ARG A 291 9.78 17.75 -17.08
C ARG A 291 9.40 16.60 -16.15
N ALA A 292 8.12 16.21 -16.11
CA ALA A 292 7.68 15.08 -15.32
C ALA A 292 8.28 13.76 -15.85
N ALA A 293 8.32 13.57 -17.17
CA ALA A 293 8.95 12.40 -17.77
C ALA A 293 10.45 12.34 -17.44
N ASP A 294 11.16 13.46 -17.44
CA ASP A 294 12.57 13.50 -17.03
C ASP A 294 12.77 13.14 -15.56
N ALA A 295 11.90 13.63 -14.67
CA ALA A 295 11.91 13.26 -13.26
C ALA A 295 11.71 11.74 -13.09
N PHE A 296 10.71 11.14 -13.75
CA PHE A 296 10.47 9.69 -13.66
C PHE A 296 11.57 8.86 -14.33
N ARG A 297 12.22 9.36 -15.40
CA ARG A 297 13.42 8.70 -15.95
C ARG A 297 14.58 8.74 -14.95
N ARG A 298 14.72 9.83 -14.19
CA ARG A 298 15.73 9.94 -13.13
C ARG A 298 15.46 8.95 -12.00
N VAL A 299 14.20 8.80 -11.59
CA VAL A 299 13.77 7.76 -10.64
C VAL A 299 14.27 6.38 -11.08
N LEU A 300 13.94 5.99 -12.32
CA LEU A 300 14.31 4.68 -12.86
C LEU A 300 15.82 4.50 -13.13
N ALA A 301 16.57 5.61 -13.25
CA ALA A 301 18.02 5.57 -13.36
C ALA A 301 18.70 5.33 -12.00
N LEU A 302 18.08 5.78 -10.92
CA LEU A 302 18.54 5.56 -9.54
C LEU A 302 18.07 4.19 -9.03
N ASP A 303 16.81 3.85 -9.27
CA ASP A 303 16.19 2.58 -8.91
C ASP A 303 15.28 2.08 -10.04
N PRO A 304 15.76 1.13 -10.87
CA PRO A 304 14.96 0.51 -11.93
C PRO A 304 13.76 -0.31 -11.43
N THR A 305 13.71 -0.64 -10.14
CA THR A 305 12.65 -1.42 -9.51
C THR A 305 11.60 -0.57 -8.81
N PHE A 306 11.76 0.76 -8.83
CA PHE A 306 10.84 1.69 -8.18
C PHE A 306 9.43 1.59 -8.77
N ALA A 307 8.49 1.07 -7.98
CA ALA A 307 7.11 0.85 -8.40
C ALA A 307 6.39 2.17 -8.71
N GLY A 308 5.57 2.17 -9.76
CA GLY A 308 4.78 3.31 -10.20
C GLY A 308 5.50 4.27 -11.14
N ALA A 309 6.83 4.28 -11.21
CA ALA A 309 7.55 5.19 -12.11
C ALA A 309 7.33 4.85 -13.59
N HIS A 310 7.34 3.57 -13.94
CA HIS A 310 6.96 3.14 -15.30
C HIS A 310 5.49 3.41 -15.59
N LEU A 311 4.59 3.21 -14.62
CA LEU A 311 3.18 3.55 -14.75
C LEU A 311 2.95 5.03 -15.10
N ARG A 312 3.62 5.95 -14.38
CA ARG A 312 3.51 7.39 -14.64
C ARG A 312 4.06 7.76 -16.03
N LEU A 313 5.21 7.21 -16.43
CA LEU A 313 5.73 7.37 -17.80
C LEU A 313 4.78 6.82 -18.86
N ALA A 314 4.18 5.66 -18.62
CA ALA A 314 3.20 5.09 -19.52
C ALA A 314 2.00 6.02 -19.72
N GLY A 315 1.51 6.65 -18.64
CA GLY A 315 0.43 7.63 -18.69
C GLY A 315 0.78 8.85 -19.54
N ILE A 316 2.00 9.39 -19.38
CA ILE A 316 2.51 10.51 -20.18
C ILE A 316 2.60 10.13 -21.67
N HIS A 317 3.17 8.97 -21.99
CA HIS A 317 3.27 8.50 -23.36
C HIS A 317 1.89 8.21 -23.97
N HIS A 318 0.94 7.68 -23.17
CA HIS A 318 -0.43 7.46 -23.60
C HIS A 318 -1.14 8.77 -23.95
N SER A 319 -1.00 9.82 -23.11
CA SER A 319 -1.62 11.12 -23.37
C SER A 319 -1.06 11.82 -24.62
N ARG A 320 0.17 11.46 -25.04
CA ARG A 320 0.81 11.93 -26.29
C ARG A 320 0.45 11.10 -27.52
N GLY A 321 -0.32 10.02 -27.36
CA GLY A 321 -0.63 9.08 -28.44
C GLY A 321 0.52 8.11 -28.77
N GLU A 322 1.59 8.10 -27.99
CA GLU A 322 2.79 7.26 -28.18
C GLU A 322 2.56 5.84 -27.66
N ARG A 323 1.61 5.13 -28.27
CA ARG A 323 1.10 3.83 -27.80
C ARG A 323 2.19 2.76 -27.62
N THR A 324 3.21 2.75 -28.47
CA THR A 324 4.31 1.76 -28.41
C THR A 324 5.16 1.95 -27.16
N LEU A 325 5.51 3.20 -26.84
CA LEU A 325 6.28 3.55 -25.65
C LEU A 325 5.45 3.34 -24.38
N ALA A 326 4.17 3.74 -24.38
CA ALA A 326 3.27 3.47 -23.26
C ALA A 326 3.23 1.96 -22.93
N ARG A 327 3.00 1.11 -23.93
CA ARG A 327 2.98 -0.36 -23.75
C ARG A 327 4.32 -0.93 -23.28
N LYS A 328 5.46 -0.36 -23.68
CA LYS A 328 6.79 -0.77 -23.20
C LYS A 328 6.89 -0.54 -21.69
N HIS A 329 6.51 0.64 -21.22
CA HIS A 329 6.53 0.97 -19.79
C HIS A 329 5.53 0.14 -18.97
N LEU A 330 4.31 -0.07 -19.47
CA LEU A 330 3.33 -0.92 -18.78
C LEU A 330 3.84 -2.35 -18.59
N ARG A 331 4.49 -2.92 -19.62
CA ARG A 331 5.10 -4.25 -19.50
C ARG A 331 6.22 -4.29 -18.46
N ALA A 332 7.04 -3.24 -18.39
CA ALA A 332 8.09 -3.14 -17.39
C ALA A 332 7.50 -3.05 -15.97
N GLU A 333 6.48 -2.22 -15.75
CA GLU A 333 5.76 -2.12 -14.47
C GLU A 333 5.16 -3.48 -14.05
N MET A 334 4.55 -4.21 -14.99
CA MET A 334 4.01 -5.55 -14.71
C MET A 334 5.08 -6.54 -14.24
N LEU A 335 6.30 -6.46 -14.76
CA LEU A 335 7.41 -7.35 -14.38
C LEU A 335 7.85 -7.11 -12.93
N LEU A 336 7.69 -5.88 -12.41
CA LEU A 336 7.94 -5.56 -11.00
C LEU A 336 6.94 -6.24 -10.06
N ARG A 337 5.84 -6.78 -10.60
CA ARG A 337 4.80 -7.48 -9.82
C ARG A 337 4.34 -6.64 -8.61
N PRO A 338 3.81 -5.42 -8.82
CA PRO A 338 3.33 -4.59 -7.72
C PRO A 338 2.30 -5.32 -6.84
N HIS A 339 2.41 -5.13 -5.53
CA HIS A 339 1.49 -5.68 -4.53
C HIS A 339 0.49 -4.63 -4.02
N ASN A 340 0.67 -3.36 -4.36
CA ASN A 340 -0.25 -2.30 -3.97
C ASN A 340 -1.53 -2.35 -4.84
N PRO A 341 -2.73 -2.50 -4.25
CA PRO A 341 -4.01 -2.55 -4.98
C PRO A 341 -4.26 -1.32 -5.85
N GLN A 342 -3.92 -0.12 -5.38
CA GLN A 342 -4.10 1.14 -6.11
C GLN A 342 -3.23 1.17 -7.38
N ILE A 343 -1.96 0.78 -7.28
CA ILE A 343 -1.06 0.68 -8.44
C ILE A 343 -1.58 -0.36 -9.43
N LEU A 344 -2.07 -1.51 -8.94
CA LEU A 344 -2.66 -2.55 -9.79
C LEU A 344 -3.91 -2.05 -10.53
N LEU A 345 -4.76 -1.26 -9.88
CA LEU A 345 -5.95 -0.66 -10.48
C LEU A 345 -5.57 0.32 -11.59
N GLU A 346 -4.71 1.30 -11.29
CA GLU A 346 -4.25 2.31 -12.24
C GLU A 346 -3.53 1.69 -13.45
N LEU A 347 -2.66 0.70 -13.19
CA LEU A 347 -1.99 -0.08 -14.24
C LEU A 347 -3.00 -0.80 -15.12
N SER A 348 -4.02 -1.41 -14.52
CA SER A 348 -5.04 -2.16 -15.25
C SER A 348 -5.91 -1.26 -16.12
N ASN A 349 -6.29 -0.09 -15.63
CA ASN A 349 -7.04 0.89 -16.39
C ASN A 349 -6.24 1.35 -17.62
N LEU A 350 -4.97 1.69 -17.42
CA LEU A 350 -4.11 2.13 -18.53
C LEU A 350 -3.78 0.99 -19.51
N LEU A 351 -3.73 -0.27 -19.05
CA LEU A 351 -3.65 -1.45 -19.91
C LEU A 351 -4.92 -1.61 -20.76
N ILE A 352 -6.11 -1.41 -20.19
CA ILE A 352 -7.37 -1.43 -20.94
C ILE A 352 -7.37 -0.32 -22.00
N ASP A 353 -7.02 0.91 -21.63
CA ASP A 353 -7.01 2.08 -22.54
C ASP A 353 -6.00 1.95 -23.67
N THR A 354 -4.87 1.26 -23.42
CA THR A 354 -3.87 0.97 -24.44
C THR A 354 -4.18 -0.28 -25.26
N GLY A 355 -5.33 -0.93 -25.06
CA GLY A 355 -5.79 -2.11 -25.80
C GLY A 355 -5.09 -3.41 -25.40
N LEU A 356 -4.50 -3.47 -24.20
CA LEU A 356 -3.88 -4.64 -23.60
C LEU A 356 -4.81 -5.32 -22.58
N SER A 357 -6.11 -5.42 -22.88
CA SER A 357 -7.15 -5.95 -21.96
C SER A 357 -6.87 -7.37 -21.47
N ARG A 358 -6.21 -8.22 -22.27
CA ARG A 358 -5.82 -9.56 -21.82
C ARG A 358 -4.77 -9.52 -20.71
N ALA A 359 -3.86 -8.54 -20.75
CA ALA A 359 -2.84 -8.35 -19.72
C ALA A 359 -3.45 -7.76 -18.44
N SER A 360 -4.41 -6.85 -18.56
CA SER A 360 -5.08 -6.24 -17.40
C SER A 360 -5.84 -7.27 -16.56
N ILE A 361 -6.43 -8.32 -17.16
CA ILE A 361 -7.08 -9.42 -16.41
C ILE A 361 -6.13 -10.03 -15.36
N ALA A 362 -4.85 -10.21 -15.67
CA ALA A 362 -3.89 -10.78 -14.72
C ALA A 362 -3.62 -9.85 -13.53
N CYS A 363 -3.48 -8.54 -13.80
CA CYS A 363 -3.31 -7.52 -12.77
C CYS A 363 -4.56 -7.39 -11.88
N LEU A 364 -5.75 -7.37 -12.48
CA LEU A 364 -7.03 -7.25 -11.78
C LEU A 364 -7.35 -8.49 -10.94
N LYS A 365 -7.04 -9.70 -11.44
CA LYS A 365 -7.16 -10.93 -10.64
C LYS A 365 -6.27 -10.90 -9.40
N ARG A 366 -5.08 -10.33 -9.53
CA ARG A 366 -4.17 -10.16 -8.38
C ARG A 366 -4.72 -9.13 -7.40
N LEU A 367 -5.23 -8.00 -7.90
CA LEU A 367 -5.85 -6.98 -7.08
C LEU A 367 -6.96 -7.60 -6.22
N VAL A 368 -7.94 -8.27 -6.82
CA VAL A 368 -9.08 -8.85 -6.08
C VAL A 368 -8.70 -10.05 -5.21
N SER A 369 -7.50 -10.62 -5.39
CA SER A 369 -6.97 -11.64 -4.47
C SER A 369 -6.32 -11.03 -3.23
N LEU A 370 -5.80 -9.81 -3.35
CA LEU A 370 -5.21 -9.05 -2.26
C LEU A 370 -6.28 -8.30 -1.46
N ASP A 371 -7.28 -7.76 -2.17
CA ASP A 371 -8.43 -7.05 -1.61
C ASP A 371 -9.73 -7.60 -2.23
N PRO A 372 -10.30 -8.68 -1.64
CA PRO A 372 -11.56 -9.27 -2.11
C PRO A 372 -12.76 -8.33 -2.03
N ASP A 373 -12.70 -7.31 -1.17
CA ASP A 373 -13.77 -6.33 -0.96
C ASP A 373 -13.60 -5.09 -1.86
N HIS A 374 -12.71 -5.16 -2.86
CA HIS A 374 -12.51 -4.08 -3.82
C HIS A 374 -13.54 -4.09 -4.96
N ALA A 375 -14.67 -3.40 -4.77
CA ALA A 375 -15.78 -3.37 -5.75
C ALA A 375 -15.35 -2.91 -7.16
N ASP A 376 -14.58 -1.81 -7.25
CA ASP A 376 -14.06 -1.28 -8.52
C ASP A 376 -13.11 -2.26 -9.24
N GLY A 377 -12.41 -3.10 -8.47
CA GLY A 377 -11.48 -4.09 -8.98
C GLY A 377 -12.22 -5.22 -9.68
N TRP A 378 -13.31 -5.69 -9.05
CA TRP A 378 -14.23 -6.65 -9.65
C TRP A 378 -14.94 -6.08 -10.88
N GLN A 379 -15.36 -4.81 -10.84
CA GLN A 379 -15.99 -4.13 -11.97
C GLN A 379 -15.03 -4.00 -13.16
N ASN A 380 -13.80 -3.55 -12.94
CA ASN A 380 -12.80 -3.45 -14.00
C ASN A 380 -12.36 -4.83 -14.53
N LEU A 381 -12.33 -5.85 -13.67
CA LEU A 381 -12.07 -7.24 -14.09
C LEU A 381 -13.15 -7.73 -15.06
N ALA A 382 -14.42 -7.46 -14.75
CA ALA A 382 -15.52 -7.79 -15.63
C ALA A 382 -15.40 -7.08 -16.99
N VAL A 383 -15.09 -5.77 -17.00
CA VAL A 383 -14.86 -4.99 -18.23
C VAL A 383 -13.74 -5.62 -19.07
N ALA A 384 -12.59 -5.93 -18.45
CA ALA A 384 -11.47 -6.55 -19.16
C ALA A 384 -11.82 -7.93 -19.74
N GLN A 385 -12.61 -8.73 -19.03
CA GLN A 385 -13.10 -10.03 -19.48
C GLN A 385 -14.08 -9.90 -20.65
N PHE A 386 -15.01 -8.93 -20.61
CA PHE A 386 -15.92 -8.67 -21.72
C PHE A 386 -15.20 -8.21 -22.98
N LEU A 387 -14.18 -7.36 -22.85
CA LEU A 387 -13.32 -6.95 -23.97
C LEU A 387 -12.53 -8.12 -24.59
N CYS A 388 -12.40 -9.24 -23.87
CA CYS A 388 -11.76 -10.47 -24.33
C CYS A 388 -12.76 -11.58 -24.68
N ASP A 389 -14.04 -11.26 -24.88
CA ASP A 389 -15.14 -12.19 -25.17
C ASP A 389 -15.37 -13.29 -24.11
N ARG A 390 -14.91 -13.07 -22.87
CA ARG A 390 -15.10 -14.00 -21.73
C ARG A 390 -16.34 -13.62 -20.92
N PHE A 391 -17.51 -13.75 -21.53
CA PHE A 391 -18.76 -13.29 -20.95
C PHE A 391 -19.16 -14.02 -19.66
N GLU A 392 -18.89 -15.32 -19.55
CA GLU A 392 -19.23 -16.09 -18.33
C GLU A 392 -18.38 -15.65 -17.14
N ASP A 393 -17.05 -15.53 -17.34
CA ASP A 393 -16.13 -14.99 -16.33
C ASP A 393 -16.53 -13.57 -15.91
N GLY A 394 -16.87 -12.71 -16.88
CA GLY A 394 -17.27 -11.32 -16.64
C GLY A 394 -18.57 -11.20 -15.83
N ILE A 395 -19.55 -12.07 -16.09
CA ILE A 395 -20.79 -12.13 -15.31
C ILE A 395 -20.50 -12.50 -13.86
N GLU A 396 -19.62 -13.48 -13.61
CA GLU A 396 -19.23 -13.85 -12.25
C GLU A 396 -18.52 -12.69 -11.54
N SER A 397 -17.57 -12.03 -12.21
CA SER A 397 -16.89 -10.85 -11.65
C SER A 397 -17.87 -9.73 -11.30
N CYS A 398 -18.87 -9.44 -12.14
CA CYS A 398 -19.89 -8.45 -11.79
C CYS A 398 -20.75 -8.89 -10.60
N ARG A 399 -21.07 -10.19 -10.45
CA ARG A 399 -21.81 -10.68 -9.28
C ARG A 399 -21.00 -10.53 -8.00
N ARG A 400 -19.68 -10.76 -8.06
CA ARG A 400 -18.76 -10.51 -6.95
C ARG A 400 -18.71 -9.03 -6.59
N CYS A 401 -18.63 -8.15 -7.59
CA CYS A 401 -18.76 -6.70 -7.38
C CYS A 401 -20.04 -6.35 -6.63
N LEU A 402 -21.19 -6.89 -7.05
CA LEU A 402 -22.49 -6.63 -6.40
C LEU A 402 -22.67 -7.30 -5.02
N ALA A 403 -21.89 -8.35 -4.73
CA ALA A 403 -21.87 -8.94 -3.39
C ALA A 403 -21.17 -8.02 -2.38
N VAL A 404 -20.17 -7.26 -2.85
CA VAL A 404 -19.42 -6.27 -2.08
C VAL A 404 -20.19 -4.94 -2.00
N ASP A 405 -20.59 -4.39 -3.14
CA ASP A 405 -21.42 -3.19 -3.24
C ASP A 405 -22.71 -3.48 -4.03
N PRO A 406 -23.82 -3.79 -3.32
CA PRO A 406 -25.12 -4.04 -3.94
C PRO A 406 -25.70 -2.86 -4.73
N LYS A 407 -25.20 -1.63 -4.52
CA LYS A 407 -25.69 -0.42 -5.19
C LYS A 407 -24.82 0.00 -6.38
N HIS A 408 -23.84 -0.83 -6.78
CA HIS A 408 -22.91 -0.50 -7.84
C HIS A 408 -23.58 -0.49 -9.24
N VAL A 409 -24.08 0.68 -9.67
CA VAL A 409 -24.84 0.86 -10.92
C VAL A 409 -24.10 0.35 -12.15
N MET A 410 -22.79 0.65 -12.28
CA MET A 410 -22.01 0.23 -13.46
C MET A 410 -21.89 -1.30 -13.59
N ALA A 411 -21.81 -2.04 -12.48
CA ALA A 411 -21.74 -3.49 -12.49
C ALA A 411 -23.08 -4.11 -12.92
N VAL A 412 -24.20 -3.52 -12.48
CA VAL A 412 -25.56 -3.89 -12.93
C VAL A 412 -25.72 -3.65 -14.43
N TYR A 413 -25.32 -2.48 -14.92
CA TYR A 413 -25.34 -2.14 -16.33
C TYR A 413 -24.52 -3.15 -17.17
N ASN A 414 -23.30 -3.46 -16.71
CA ASN A 414 -22.43 -4.43 -17.38
C ASN A 414 -23.00 -5.85 -17.39
N LEU A 415 -23.70 -6.28 -16.33
CA LEU A 415 -24.43 -7.56 -16.30
C LEU A 415 -25.56 -7.60 -17.33
N ALA A 416 -26.40 -6.56 -17.36
CA ALA A 416 -27.48 -6.44 -18.33
C ALA A 416 -26.95 -6.52 -19.77
N LEU A 417 -25.86 -5.81 -20.05
CA LEU A 417 -25.20 -5.82 -21.35
C LEU A 417 -24.65 -7.21 -21.70
N ALA A 418 -24.02 -7.91 -20.75
CA ALA A 418 -23.50 -9.26 -20.96
C ALA A 418 -24.62 -10.26 -21.29
N TYR A 419 -25.75 -10.23 -20.56
CA TYR A 419 -26.89 -11.09 -20.86
C TYR A 419 -27.57 -10.76 -22.18
N GLU A 420 -27.63 -9.48 -22.57
CA GLU A 420 -28.10 -9.07 -23.90
C GLU A 420 -27.24 -9.68 -25.01
N ARG A 421 -25.90 -9.62 -24.88
CA ARG A 421 -24.97 -10.23 -25.83
C ARG A 421 -25.11 -11.75 -25.93
N LEU A 422 -25.42 -12.41 -24.81
CA LEU A 422 -25.71 -13.85 -24.77
C LEU A 422 -27.14 -14.21 -25.23
N ARG A 423 -27.95 -13.23 -25.67
CA ARG A 423 -29.37 -13.38 -26.03
C ARG A 423 -30.25 -13.95 -24.90
N LYS A 424 -29.81 -13.79 -23.65
CA LYS A 424 -30.52 -14.17 -22.43
C LYS A 424 -31.39 -12.99 -21.97
N TYR A 425 -32.41 -12.67 -22.78
CA TYR A 425 -33.16 -11.42 -22.66
C TYR A 425 -33.95 -11.28 -21.35
N GLU A 426 -34.39 -12.37 -20.72
CA GLU A 426 -35.11 -12.31 -19.45
C GLU A 426 -34.20 -11.84 -18.33
N GLN A 427 -33.00 -12.44 -18.22
CA GLN A 427 -31.98 -12.02 -17.29
C GLN A 427 -31.51 -10.59 -17.58
N ALA A 428 -31.33 -10.24 -18.85
CA ALA A 428 -30.96 -8.88 -19.24
C ALA A 428 -32.02 -7.84 -18.80
N THR A 429 -33.30 -8.16 -18.97
CA THR A 429 -34.41 -7.27 -18.56
C THR A 429 -34.44 -7.11 -17.04
N TYR A 430 -34.31 -8.20 -16.29
CA TYR A 430 -34.22 -8.16 -14.82
C TYR A 430 -33.13 -7.20 -14.33
N TRP A 431 -31.91 -7.32 -14.86
CA TRP A 431 -30.80 -6.46 -14.43
C TRP A 431 -30.99 -4.99 -14.84
N VAL A 432 -31.61 -4.72 -16.00
CA VAL A 432 -31.96 -3.34 -16.36
C VAL A 432 -32.98 -2.75 -15.38
N GLU A 433 -34.00 -3.52 -14.99
CA GLU A 433 -34.99 -3.09 -14.00
C GLU A 433 -34.35 -2.82 -12.63
N GLU A 434 -33.46 -3.71 -12.16
CA GLU A 434 -32.70 -3.46 -10.92
C GLU A 434 -31.84 -2.20 -11.02
N GLY A 435 -31.15 -1.99 -12.16
CA GLY A 435 -30.34 -0.78 -12.38
C GLY A 435 -31.17 0.49 -12.35
N LEU A 436 -32.35 0.48 -12.98
CA LEU A 436 -33.28 1.61 -12.98
C LEU A 436 -33.97 1.84 -11.64
N ARG A 437 -34.04 0.84 -10.76
CA ARG A 437 -34.47 1.06 -9.37
C ARG A 437 -33.41 1.81 -8.56
N LEU A 438 -32.12 1.57 -8.84
CA LEU A 438 -31.01 2.28 -8.21
C LEU A 438 -30.88 3.71 -8.74
N ASP A 439 -30.90 3.87 -10.07
CA ASP A 439 -30.91 5.18 -10.75
C ASP A 439 -31.98 5.22 -11.86
N PRO A 440 -33.17 5.75 -11.56
CA PRO A 440 -34.26 5.87 -12.54
C PRO A 440 -33.95 6.78 -13.73
N ARG A 441 -32.94 7.67 -13.61
CA ARG A 441 -32.60 8.67 -14.63
C ARG A 441 -31.40 8.26 -15.48
N ASP A 442 -30.85 7.06 -15.28
CA ASP A 442 -29.73 6.58 -16.09
C ASP A 442 -30.13 6.38 -17.56
N ALA A 443 -29.67 7.30 -18.42
CA ALA A 443 -29.98 7.28 -19.84
C ALA A 443 -29.38 6.08 -20.58
N SER A 444 -28.30 5.47 -20.08
CA SER A 444 -27.67 4.30 -20.69
C SER A 444 -28.50 3.04 -20.43
N LEU A 445 -29.02 2.86 -19.21
CA LEU A 445 -29.93 1.78 -18.87
C LEU A 445 -31.26 1.90 -19.60
N GLN A 446 -31.85 3.10 -19.70
CA GLN A 446 -33.09 3.31 -20.47
C GLN A 446 -32.91 2.96 -21.96
N ARG A 447 -31.78 3.34 -22.57
CA ARG A 447 -31.45 2.97 -23.95
C ARG A 447 -31.27 1.46 -24.10
N LEU A 448 -30.61 0.82 -23.13
CA LEU A 448 -30.42 -0.62 -23.13
C LEU A 448 -31.75 -1.38 -23.00
N GLU A 449 -32.68 -0.88 -22.19
CA GLU A 449 -34.03 -1.44 -22.03
C GLU A 449 -34.78 -1.50 -23.37
N LEU A 450 -34.85 -0.36 -24.07
CA LEU A 450 -35.50 -0.24 -25.38
C LEU A 450 -34.86 -1.18 -26.40
N ARG A 451 -33.53 -1.27 -26.39
CA ARG A 451 -32.78 -2.17 -27.26
C ARG A 451 -33.13 -3.64 -26.98
N ILE A 452 -33.15 -4.07 -25.73
CA ILE A 452 -33.50 -5.45 -25.34
C ILE A 452 -34.93 -5.79 -25.78
N ARG A 453 -35.89 -4.87 -25.60
CA ARG A 453 -37.28 -5.06 -26.05
C ARG A 453 -37.36 -5.30 -27.57
N VAL A 454 -36.68 -4.48 -28.36
CA VAL A 454 -36.63 -4.62 -29.83
C VAL A 454 -35.99 -5.95 -30.26
N LEU A 455 -34.87 -6.33 -29.62
CA LEU A 455 -34.19 -7.59 -29.94
C LEU A 455 -35.03 -8.82 -29.58
N ARG A 456 -35.69 -8.79 -28.42
CA ARG A 456 -36.61 -9.85 -27.99
C ARG A 456 -37.76 -10.03 -28.97
N TRP A 457 -38.35 -8.92 -29.45
CA TRP A 457 -39.41 -8.94 -30.45
C TRP A 457 -38.92 -9.48 -31.80
N LYS A 458 -37.75 -9.05 -32.28
CA LYS A 458 -37.14 -9.56 -33.51
C LYS A 458 -36.86 -11.07 -33.46
N ASP A 459 -36.29 -11.57 -32.36
CA ASP A 459 -36.00 -12.99 -32.19
C ASP A 459 -37.28 -13.82 -32.02
N TRP A 460 -38.34 -13.26 -31.44
CA TRP A 460 -39.66 -13.90 -31.40
C TRP A 460 -40.26 -14.01 -32.81
N LEU A 461 -40.28 -12.91 -33.58
CA LEU A 461 -40.78 -12.90 -34.97
C LEU A 461 -40.00 -13.87 -35.86
N GLY A 462 -38.67 -13.89 -35.75
CA GLY A 462 -37.84 -14.83 -36.50
C GLY A 462 -38.17 -16.29 -36.19
N ARG A 463 -38.40 -16.62 -34.90
CA ARG A 463 -38.83 -17.97 -34.50
C ARG A 463 -40.24 -18.31 -34.98
N ALA A 464 -41.18 -17.37 -34.88
CA ALA A 464 -42.56 -17.55 -35.35
C ALA A 464 -42.62 -17.77 -36.87
N LEU A 465 -41.88 -16.98 -37.65
CA LEU A 465 -41.75 -17.15 -39.11
C LEU A 465 -41.09 -18.49 -39.47
N LYS A 466 -40.04 -18.89 -38.75
CA LYS A 466 -39.37 -20.19 -38.97
C LYS A 466 -40.29 -21.38 -38.67
N ASN A 467 -41.11 -21.30 -37.62
CA ASN A 467 -42.12 -22.31 -37.30
C ASN A 467 -43.27 -22.35 -38.32
N LEU A 468 -43.62 -21.21 -38.93
CA LEU A 468 -44.62 -21.13 -40.01
C LEU A 468 -44.12 -21.72 -41.33
N LEU A 469 -42.84 -21.49 -41.66
CA LEU A 469 -42.21 -21.98 -42.89
C LEU A 469 -41.75 -23.43 -42.80
N PHE A 470 -41.39 -23.90 -41.61
CA PHE A 470 -40.93 -25.27 -41.33
C PHE A 470 -41.57 -25.79 -40.03
N PRO A 471 -42.85 -26.19 -40.04
CA PRO A 471 -43.50 -26.74 -38.85
C PRO A 471 -42.77 -28.02 -38.40
N THR A 472 -42.28 -28.03 -37.17
CA THR A 472 -41.72 -29.26 -36.58
C THR A 472 -42.88 -30.21 -36.25
N PRO A 473 -42.81 -31.50 -36.65
CA PRO A 473 -43.88 -32.44 -36.38
C PRO A 473 -43.86 -32.79 -34.90
N THR A 474 -44.80 -32.24 -34.11
CA THR A 474 -44.98 -32.64 -32.72
C THR A 474 -46.27 -33.41 -32.53
N GLY A 475 -46.08 -34.69 -32.19
CA GLY A 475 -46.98 -35.66 -31.60
C GLY A 475 -48.46 -35.32 -31.43
N ALA A 476 -49.28 -36.00 -32.21
CA ALA A 476 -50.65 -36.33 -31.84
C ALA A 476 -50.99 -37.77 -32.29
N VAL A 477 -50.39 -38.79 -31.64
CA VAL A 477 -51.06 -40.08 -31.37
C VAL A 477 -50.44 -40.69 -30.10
N GLN A 478 -50.93 -40.30 -28.93
CA GLN A 478 -51.02 -41.23 -27.81
C GLN A 478 -52.51 -41.54 -27.62
N GLY A 479 -52.84 -42.83 -27.76
CA GLY A 479 -54.13 -43.36 -27.38
C GLY A 479 -54.76 -44.22 -28.46
N VAL A 480 -54.26 -45.45 -28.66
CA VAL A 480 -55.07 -46.68 -28.71
C VAL A 480 -54.14 -47.90 -28.50
N ARG A 481 -54.35 -48.58 -27.35
CA ARG A 481 -54.18 -50.02 -27.04
C ARG A 481 -52.78 -50.66 -26.87
N HIS A 482 -52.47 -50.88 -25.60
CA HIS A 482 -52.08 -52.15 -24.96
C HIS A 482 -52.04 -53.44 -25.82
N LEU A 483 -51.08 -54.31 -25.40
CA LEU A 483 -50.94 -55.76 -25.58
C LEU A 483 -49.99 -56.23 -26.70
N TRP A 484 -48.71 -56.44 -26.37
CA TRP A 484 -48.18 -57.77 -26.02
C TRP A 484 -46.66 -57.70 -25.71
N ARG A 485 -46.29 -58.10 -24.49
CA ARG A 485 -44.94 -58.56 -24.13
C ARG A 485 -44.69 -59.90 -24.81
N GLY A 486 -43.51 -60.11 -25.41
CA GLY A 486 -43.14 -61.42 -25.92
C GLY A 486 -41.67 -61.58 -26.32
N ARG A 487 -40.87 -62.10 -25.36
CA ARG A 487 -39.68 -62.98 -25.49
C ARG A 487 -38.39 -62.40 -26.12
N LYS A 488 -37.28 -62.40 -25.35
CA LYS A 488 -36.13 -63.37 -25.41
C LYS A 488 -35.61 -63.49 -26.86
N HIS A 489 -34.37 -63.13 -27.16
CA HIS A 489 -33.11 -63.52 -26.53
C HIS A 489 -32.06 -62.41 -26.57
#